data_AF-A0A2J6QB62-F1
#
_entry.id   AF-A0A2J6QB62-F1
#
_cell.length_a   1.000
_cell.length_b   1.000
_cell.length_c   1.000
_cell.angle_alpha   90.00
_cell.angle_beta   90.00
_cell.angle_gamma   90.00
#
_symmetry.space_group_name_H-M   'P 1'
#
loop_
_entity.id
_entity.type
_entity.pdbx_description
1 polymer ?
#
loop_
_entity_poly.entity_id
_entity_poly.type
_entity_poly.pdbx_seq_one_letter_code
_entity_poly.pdbx_strand_id
1 'polypeptide(L)'
;MAHPNDAPDPNFHLFLNLPIELQINIWKSALTVPQIIRIKSLPKDITDSENTRPRCVTEAYQVPHLLHVCRRSRDTALQFYRLSFERRLLQPVYLNPRLHEVILIGWDAVHNFSKPMSYPDREYVIP
;
A
#
# COMPACT_ATOMS: atom_id res chain seq x y z
N MET A 1 -30.43 -29.32 -19.71
CA MET A 1 -29.31 -29.47 -20.66
C MET A 1 -28.55 -28.16 -20.65
N ALA A 2 -27.36 -28.11 -20.06
CA ALA A 2 -26.53 -26.90 -20.01
C ALA A 2 -25.78 -26.74 -21.33
N HIS A 3 -25.68 -25.52 -21.85
CA HIS A 3 -24.99 -25.24 -23.12
C HIS A 3 -23.47 -25.32 -22.92
N PRO A 4 -22.70 -25.86 -23.89
CA PRO A 4 -21.24 -26.04 -23.78
C PRO A 4 -20.42 -24.74 -23.76
N ASN A 5 -21.06 -23.56 -23.73
CA ASN A 5 -20.40 -22.24 -23.73
C ASN A 5 -20.53 -21.46 -22.42
N ASP A 6 -21.09 -22.05 -21.36
CA ASP A 6 -21.20 -21.40 -20.04
C ASP A 6 -19.90 -21.43 -19.22
N ALA A 7 -18.75 -21.77 -19.85
CA ALA A 7 -17.45 -21.60 -19.22
C ALA A 7 -17.16 -20.09 -19.08
N PRO A 8 -16.96 -19.56 -17.87
CA PRO A 8 -16.69 -18.14 -17.70
C PRO A 8 -15.42 -17.78 -18.47
N ASP A 9 -15.56 -16.89 -19.45
CA ASP A 9 -14.41 -16.25 -20.09
C ASP A 9 -13.59 -15.56 -18.98
N PRO A 10 -12.31 -15.93 -18.79
CA PRO A 10 -11.49 -15.31 -17.75
C PRO A 10 -11.26 -13.81 -17.98
N ASN A 11 -11.58 -13.29 -19.16
CA ASN A 11 -11.35 -11.91 -19.52
C ASN A 11 -12.62 -11.06 -19.50
N PHE A 12 -12.79 -10.27 -18.44
CA PHE A 12 -13.85 -9.26 -18.34
C PHE A 12 -13.54 -8.04 -19.21
N HIS A 13 -13.94 -8.07 -20.48
CA HIS A 13 -13.70 -6.97 -21.42
C HIS A 13 -14.73 -5.83 -21.36
N LEU A 14 -15.90 -6.05 -20.75
CA LEU A 14 -17.03 -5.10 -20.75
C LEU A 14 -16.70 -3.76 -20.09
N PHE A 15 -15.81 -3.74 -19.09
CA PHE A 15 -15.38 -2.51 -18.44
C PHE A 15 -14.76 -1.50 -19.41
N LEU A 16 -13.95 -1.98 -20.36
CA LEU A 16 -13.25 -1.11 -21.31
C LEU A 16 -14.19 -0.50 -22.37
N ASN A 17 -15.36 -1.10 -22.56
CA ASN A 17 -16.38 -0.61 -23.49
C ASN A 17 -17.22 0.54 -22.91
N LEU A 18 -17.08 0.81 -21.60
CA LEU A 18 -17.76 1.94 -20.97
C LEU A 18 -17.12 3.27 -21.42
N PRO A 19 -17.91 4.34 -21.57
CA PRO A 19 -17.39 5.70 -21.67
C PRO A 19 -16.35 6.01 -20.59
N ILE A 20 -15.34 6.81 -20.94
CA ILE A 20 -14.21 7.10 -20.05
C ILE A 20 -14.64 7.69 -18.69
N GLU A 21 -15.69 8.51 -18.68
CA GLU A 21 -16.25 9.11 -17.47
C GLU A 21 -16.79 8.05 -16.51
N LEU A 22 -17.48 7.02 -17.03
CA LEU A 22 -17.99 5.91 -16.24
C LEU A 22 -16.86 5.06 -15.70
N GLN A 23 -15.83 4.78 -16.51
CA GLN A 23 -14.64 4.05 -16.03
C GLN A 23 -13.98 4.78 -14.86
N ILE A 24 -13.80 6.10 -14.96
CA ILE A 24 -13.22 6.94 -13.91
C ILE A 24 -14.10 6.91 -12.65
N ASN A 25 -15.41 7.04 -12.81
CA ASN A 25 -16.33 7.04 -11.67
C ASN A 25 -16.33 5.68 -10.96
N ILE A 26 -16.28 4.57 -11.69
CA ILE A 26 -16.14 3.23 -11.10
C ILE A 26 -14.84 3.12 -10.31
N TRP A 27 -13.71 3.58 -10.87
CA TRP A 27 -12.44 3.58 -10.12
C TRP A 27 -12.49 4.43 -8.87
N LYS A 28 -13.11 5.62 -8.94
CA LYS A 28 -13.29 6.47 -7.76
C LYS A 28 -14.15 5.80 -6.70
N SER A 29 -15.23 5.13 -7.08
CA SER A 29 -16.08 4.38 -6.16
C SER A 29 -15.37 3.18 -5.56
N ALA A 30 -14.47 2.52 -6.30
CA ALA A 30 -13.69 1.41 -5.79
C ALA A 30 -12.60 1.82 -4.76
N LEU A 31 -12.31 3.12 -4.61
CA LEU A 31 -11.36 3.62 -3.61
C LEU A 31 -11.88 3.51 -2.17
N THR A 32 -13.18 3.30 -1.95
CA THR A 32 -13.84 3.50 -0.65
C THR A 32 -13.69 2.33 0.31
N VAL A 33 -12.59 1.60 0.31
CA VAL A 33 -12.37 0.47 1.25
C VAL A 33 -11.62 0.99 2.47
N PRO A 34 -12.27 1.14 3.65
CA PRO A 34 -11.58 1.52 4.87
C PRO A 34 -10.66 0.38 5.32
N GLN A 35 -9.50 0.73 5.89
CA GLN A 35 -8.52 -0.26 6.33
C GLN A 35 -7.77 0.22 7.58
N ILE A 36 -7.62 -0.67 8.56
CA ILE A 36 -6.77 -0.43 9.74
C ILE A 36 -5.38 -0.98 9.45
N ILE A 37 -4.37 -0.11 9.49
CA ILE A 37 -2.97 -0.46 9.32
C ILE A 37 -2.34 -0.60 10.70
N ARG A 38 -2.17 -1.84 11.15
CA ARG A 38 -1.52 -2.14 12.43
C ARG A 38 -0.02 -2.25 12.21
N ILE A 39 0.76 -1.49 12.97
CA ILE A 39 2.22 -1.49 12.87
C ILE A 39 2.80 -2.01 14.17
N LYS A 40 3.64 -3.04 14.10
CA LYS A 40 4.33 -3.64 15.26
C LYS A 40 5.83 -3.59 15.07
N SER A 41 6.57 -3.56 16.18
CA SER A 41 8.02 -3.72 16.12
C SER A 41 8.42 -5.16 15.82
N LEU A 42 9.54 -5.30 15.11
CA LEU A 42 10.18 -6.58 14.91
C LEU A 42 10.88 -7.03 16.20
N PRO A 43 10.95 -8.35 16.47
CA PRO A 43 11.80 -8.90 17.53
C PRO A 43 13.25 -8.44 17.39
N LYS A 44 13.91 -8.20 18.52
CA LYS A 44 15.29 -7.68 18.57
C LYS A 44 16.28 -8.58 17.83
N ASP A 45 16.09 -9.90 17.91
CA ASP A 45 16.92 -10.93 17.28
C ASP A 45 16.97 -10.82 15.73
N ILE A 46 15.99 -10.15 15.12
CA ILE A 46 15.94 -9.91 13.66
C ILE A 46 16.65 -8.60 13.28
N THR A 47 16.86 -7.71 14.26
CA THR A 47 17.34 -6.33 14.07
C THR A 47 18.78 -6.09 14.53
N ASP A 48 19.58 -7.15 14.60
CA ASP A 48 20.93 -7.16 15.20
C ASP A 48 22.01 -6.34 14.46
N SER A 49 21.68 -5.71 13.32
CA SER A 49 22.63 -4.86 12.58
C SER A 49 22.25 -3.39 12.65
N GLU A 50 23.16 -2.59 13.18
CA GLU A 50 23.20 -1.13 13.25
C GLU A 50 22.23 -0.38 12.31
N ASN A 51 21.32 0.38 12.93
CA ASN A 51 20.59 1.60 12.48
C ASN A 51 20.01 1.74 11.07
N THR A 52 20.14 0.76 10.19
CA THR A 52 19.85 0.90 8.76
C THR A 52 18.62 0.10 8.33
N ARG A 53 18.17 -0.86 9.14
CA ARG A 53 17.04 -1.74 8.82
C ARG A 53 15.72 -1.23 9.43
N PRO A 54 14.58 -1.43 8.73
CA PRO A 54 13.27 -1.11 9.27
C PRO A 54 13.03 -1.89 10.56
N ARG A 55 12.67 -1.20 11.64
CA ARG A 55 12.41 -1.82 12.96
C ARG A 55 10.95 -2.23 13.15
N CYS A 56 10.10 -1.95 12.17
CA CYS A 56 8.66 -2.18 12.26
C CYS A 56 8.11 -2.84 10.99
N VAL A 57 7.00 -3.54 11.17
CA VAL A 57 6.24 -4.20 10.10
C VAL A 57 4.77 -3.89 10.23
N THR A 58 4.07 -3.89 9.09
CA THR A 58 2.62 -3.86 9.11
C THR A 58 2.05 -5.25 9.28
N GLU A 59 1.13 -5.41 10.20
CA GLU A 59 0.28 -6.58 10.35
C GLU A 59 -1.00 -6.39 9.52
N ALA A 60 -1.32 -7.39 8.69
CA ALA A 60 -2.54 -7.44 7.88
C ALA A 60 -2.75 -6.27 6.90
N TYR A 61 -1.70 -5.51 6.55
CA TYR A 61 -1.79 -4.50 5.50
C TYR A 61 -2.04 -5.14 4.14
N GLN A 62 -3.19 -4.82 3.55
CA GLN A 62 -3.50 -5.11 2.16
C GLN A 62 -3.10 -3.91 1.29
N VAL A 63 -2.40 -4.18 0.19
CA VAL A 63 -2.12 -3.14 -0.81
C VAL A 63 -3.42 -2.83 -1.53
N PRO A 64 -3.84 -1.55 -1.62
CA PRO A 64 -5.05 -1.19 -2.36
C PRO A 64 -5.06 -1.79 -3.77
N HIS A 65 -6.11 -2.57 -4.08
CA HIS A 65 -6.21 -3.33 -5.32
C HIS A 65 -5.98 -2.45 -6.56
N LEU A 66 -6.53 -1.24 -6.55
CA LEU A 66 -6.43 -0.28 -7.65
C LEU A 66 -4.98 0.10 -8.02
N LEU A 67 -4.01 -0.06 -7.11
CA LEU A 67 -2.60 0.20 -7.43
C LEU A 67 -1.99 -0.85 -8.36
N HIS A 68 -2.61 -2.02 -8.52
CA HIS A 68 -2.05 -3.12 -9.30
C HIS A 68 -2.98 -3.75 -10.34
N VAL A 69 -4.23 -3.27 -10.50
CA VAL A 69 -5.14 -3.76 -11.58
C VAL A 69 -4.62 -3.38 -12.97
N CYS A 70 -4.48 -2.08 -13.25
CA CYS A 70 -4.02 -1.58 -14.55
C CYS A 70 -3.47 -0.15 -14.41
N ARG A 71 -2.87 0.40 -15.48
CA ARG A 71 -2.29 1.75 -15.46
C ARG A 71 -3.31 2.83 -15.07
N ARG A 72 -4.49 2.86 -15.69
CA ARG A 72 -5.53 3.86 -15.39
C ARG A 72 -6.04 3.78 -13.96
N SER A 73 -6.22 2.57 -13.46
CA SER A 73 -6.64 2.32 -12.07
C SER A 73 -5.60 2.87 -11.10
N ARG A 74 -4.31 2.60 -11.37
CA ARG A 74 -3.19 3.14 -10.59
C ARG A 74 -3.12 4.66 -10.63
N ASP A 75 -3.27 5.26 -11.81
CA ASP A 75 -3.25 6.72 -11.97
C ASP A 75 -4.38 7.39 -11.18
N THR A 76 -5.55 6.73 -11.10
CA THR A 76 -6.66 7.20 -10.27
C THR A 76 -6.35 7.02 -8.78
N ALA A 77 -5.85 5.85 -8.38
CA ALA A 77 -5.51 5.56 -6.98
C ALA A 77 -4.42 6.48 -6.44
N LEU A 78 -3.38 6.77 -7.22
CA LEU A 78 -2.29 7.68 -6.84
C LEU A 78 -2.75 9.14 -6.69
N GLN A 79 -3.99 9.51 -6.99
CA GLN A 79 -4.53 10.82 -6.59
C GLN A 79 -4.89 10.88 -5.10
N PHE A 80 -5.18 9.73 -4.49
CA PHE A 80 -5.68 9.61 -3.11
C PHE A 80 -4.70 8.93 -2.17
N TYR A 81 -3.87 8.03 -2.71
CA TYR A 81 -2.86 7.31 -1.94
C TYR A 81 -1.49 7.97 -2.06
N ARG A 82 -0.74 7.96 -0.95
CA ARG A 82 0.66 8.40 -0.89
C ARG A 82 1.51 7.31 -0.27
N LEU A 83 2.67 7.03 -0.87
CA LEU A 83 3.68 6.20 -0.25
C LEU A 83 4.09 6.84 1.08
N SER A 84 3.91 6.12 2.17
CA SER A 84 4.06 6.60 3.53
C SER A 84 5.06 5.75 4.30
N PHE A 85 5.59 6.30 5.39
CA PHE A 85 6.54 5.66 6.30
C PHE A 85 7.92 5.32 5.72
N GLU A 86 8.21 5.72 4.48
CA GLU A 86 9.51 5.60 3.82
C GLU A 86 10.24 4.27 4.12
N ARG A 87 11.41 4.32 4.78
CA ARG A 87 12.22 3.14 5.16
C ARG A 87 11.97 2.67 6.60
N ARG A 88 10.92 3.14 7.25
CA ARG A 88 10.57 2.73 8.63
C ARG A 88 9.90 1.36 8.67
N LEU A 89 9.33 0.92 7.55
CA LEU A 89 8.64 -0.35 7.40
C LEU A 89 9.38 -1.25 6.39
N LEU A 90 9.27 -2.57 6.57
CA LEU A 90 9.84 -3.54 5.62
C LEU A 90 9.18 -3.47 4.23
N GLN A 91 7.91 -3.08 4.18
CA GLN A 91 7.12 -3.02 2.94
C GLN A 91 6.61 -1.60 2.67
N PRO A 92 6.47 -1.21 1.38
CA PRO A 92 5.86 0.06 1.02
C PRO A 92 4.38 0.07 1.43
N VAL A 93 3.98 1.16 2.10
CA VAL A 93 2.59 1.36 2.53
C VAL A 93 2.03 2.58 1.81
N TYR A 94 0.95 2.37 1.09
CA TYR A 94 0.18 3.43 0.44
C TYR A 94 -0.96 3.82 1.37
N LEU A 95 -0.86 5.02 1.94
CA LEU A 95 -1.81 5.54 2.90
C LEU A 95 -2.79 6.49 2.22
N ASN A 96 -4.08 6.31 2.51
CA ASN A 96 -5.11 7.32 2.27
C ASN A 96 -5.61 7.81 3.63
N PRO A 97 -5.26 9.02 4.07
CA PRO A 97 -5.58 9.50 5.42
C PRO A 97 -7.08 9.70 5.67
N ARG A 98 -7.92 9.65 4.62
CA ARG A 98 -9.38 9.75 4.76
C ARG A 98 -10.05 8.41 5.05
N LEU A 99 -9.40 7.30 4.70
CA LEU A 99 -9.99 5.95 4.77
C LEU A 99 -9.18 4.99 5.65
N HIS A 100 -7.89 5.28 5.84
CA HIS A 100 -7.01 4.42 6.61
C HIS A 100 -6.77 4.98 8.00
N GLU A 101 -6.85 4.10 8.98
CA GLU A 101 -6.45 4.37 10.35
C GLU A 101 -5.15 3.64 10.65
N VAL A 102 -4.20 4.31 11.31
CA VAL A 102 -2.87 3.77 11.61
C VAL A 102 -2.76 3.56 13.10
N ILE A 103 -2.49 2.33 13.51
CA ILE A 103 -2.36 1.95 14.92
C ILE A 103 -0.97 1.39 15.15
N LEU A 104 -0.22 2.02 16.08
CA LEU A 104 1.04 1.47 16.57
C LEU A 104 0.76 0.49 17.71
N ILE A 105 1.23 -0.74 17.59
CA ILE A 105 1.00 -1.81 18.54
C ILE A 105 2.21 -1.94 19.46
N GLY A 106 2.01 -1.56 20.72
CA GLY A 106 3.01 -1.65 21.78
C GLY A 106 3.98 -0.46 21.83
N TRP A 107 4.65 -0.31 22.97
CA TRP A 107 5.56 0.80 23.24
C TRP A 107 6.81 0.79 22.34
N ASP A 108 7.30 -0.40 21.97
CA ASP A 108 8.45 -0.51 21.07
C ASP A 108 8.17 0.11 19.69
N ALA A 109 6.95 -0.07 19.17
CA ALA A 109 6.56 0.52 17.89
C ALA A 109 6.51 2.06 18.00
N VAL A 110 5.91 2.58 19.06
CA VAL A 110 5.87 4.03 19.33
C VAL A 110 7.28 4.60 19.42
N HIS A 111 8.15 3.97 20.21
CA HIS A 111 9.53 4.38 20.40
C HIS A 111 10.36 4.33 19.10
N ASN A 112 10.15 3.31 18.27
CA ASN A 112 10.85 3.21 16.98
C ASN A 112 10.37 4.25 15.96
N PHE A 113 9.11 4.65 16.01
CA PHE A 113 8.56 5.72 15.16
C PHE A 113 8.93 7.12 15.63
N SER A 114 9.13 7.33 16.93
CA SER A 114 9.53 8.64 17.47
C SER A 114 11.00 8.99 17.19
N LYS A 115 11.86 8.00 16.91
CA LYS A 115 13.26 8.25 16.55
C LYS A 115 13.34 9.04 15.24
N PRO A 116 14.17 10.11 15.18
CA PRO A 116 14.44 10.80 13.93
C PRO A 116 15.06 9.81 12.94
N MET A 117 14.73 9.98 11.68
CA MET A 117 15.26 9.14 10.62
C MET A 117 16.73 9.52 10.45
N SER A 118 17.67 8.70 10.96
CA SER A 118 19.08 8.92 10.65
C SER A 118 19.27 8.52 9.19
N TYR A 119 19.33 9.51 8.31
CA TYR A 119 19.84 9.25 6.97
C TYR A 119 21.33 8.90 7.14
N PRO A 120 21.80 7.71 6.72
CA PRO A 120 23.22 7.56 6.50
C PRO A 120 23.60 8.62 5.45
N ASP A 121 24.64 9.40 5.73
CA ASP A 121 25.12 10.48 4.88
C ASP A 121 25.11 10.02 3.42
N ARG A 122 24.21 10.61 2.62
CA ARG A 122 24.27 10.45 1.17
C ARG A 122 25.42 11.33 0.72
N GLU A 123 26.62 10.78 0.65
CA GLU A 123 27.59 11.26 -0.33
C GLU A 123 26.97 11.01 -1.70
N TYR A 124 26.35 12.06 -2.25
CA TYR A 124 25.96 12.09 -3.65
C TYR A 124 27.23 12.11 -4.48
N VAL A 125 27.75 10.94 -4.83
CA VAL A 125 28.67 10.83 -5.97
C VAL A 125 27.81 10.93 -7.23
N ILE A 126 27.86 12.09 -7.87
CA ILE A 126 27.33 12.33 -9.21
C ILE A 126 28.33 11.73 -10.21
N PRO A 127 27.87 10.86 -11.11
CA PRO A 127 28.20 10.99 -12.52
C PRO A 127 26.95 11.22 -13.38
#